data_AF-A0A087HHE7-F1
#
_entry.id   AF-A0A087HHE7-F1
#
_cell.length_a   1.000
_cell.length_b   1.000
_cell.length_c   1.000
_cell.angle_alpha   90.00
_cell.angle_beta   90.00
_cell.angle_gamma   90.00
#
_symmetry.space_group_name_H-M   'P 1'
#
loop_
_entity.id
_entity.type
_entity.pdbx_description
1 polymer ?
#
loop_
_entity_poly.entity_id
_entity_poly.type
_entity_poly.pdbx_seq_one_letter_code
_entity_poly.pdbx_strand_id
1 'polypeptide(L)'
;MDVRAAYIDTMNQVLSAYFRAYIQALEKLQLDIATSYDLIGVETRSTGLFARAKEPLKNRSAVFTLGERINIIQEIDQPAMIPHIAEASYLKYPYEVLFRSLHKLLMDTATSEYIFCAEFFGAESIFYEIFAGPFSVIDEQFSPVLSNCFDAIGLMLMIRIIHHHQLIMSRRRIPCLDSYLDKVNISLWPRFKMVFDAHLSSLRDANINSLWQDDVHPHYVMRRYAEFTASLIHLNVEYGDGQLDINLERLRMAVDGLILKLAIMFPESKQQIVFLINNYDMTISVLKEARPEGGKIQMHFEELVKSNTSLFVEILMVEHFSDLIKFVKARASEDSSSNPERSITVAEVEPLLHRNNFGSITLDSQTASMR
;
A
#
# COMPACT_ATOMS: atom_id res chain seq x y z
N MET A 1 40.13 -40.08 11.58
CA MET A 1 39.03 -39.09 11.55
C MET A 1 38.16 -39.49 10.39
N ASP A 2 36.88 -39.77 10.61
CA ASP A 2 35.94 -40.17 9.57
C ASP A 2 35.82 -39.02 8.56
N VAL A 3 36.03 -39.28 7.26
CA VAL A 3 36.02 -38.28 6.19
C VAL A 3 34.71 -37.49 6.19
N ARG A 4 33.61 -38.16 6.54
CA ARG A 4 32.28 -37.55 6.70
C ARG A 4 32.27 -36.49 7.82
N ALA A 5 32.76 -36.84 9.01
CA ALA A 5 32.75 -35.92 10.14
C ALA A 5 33.61 -34.67 9.87
N ALA A 6 34.81 -34.88 9.30
CA ALA A 6 35.68 -33.77 8.93
C ALA A 6 35.05 -32.85 7.86
N TYR A 7 34.32 -33.42 6.90
CA TYR A 7 33.59 -32.66 5.89
C TYR A 7 32.47 -31.82 6.52
N ILE A 8 31.64 -32.42 7.39
CA ILE A 8 30.56 -31.74 8.09
C ILE A 8 31.08 -30.53 8.86
N ASP A 9 32.09 -30.74 9.70
CA ASP A 9 32.66 -29.69 10.56
C ASP A 9 33.24 -28.55 9.70
N THR A 10 33.99 -28.91 8.66
CA THR A 10 34.64 -27.92 7.78
C THR A 10 33.60 -27.11 7.00
N MET A 11 32.63 -27.77 6.37
CA MET A 11 31.63 -27.09 5.55
C MET A 11 30.69 -26.23 6.38
N ASN A 12 30.28 -26.70 7.55
CA ASN A 12 29.50 -25.89 8.48
C ASN A 12 30.24 -24.59 8.84
N GLN A 13 31.52 -24.68 9.20
CA GLN A 13 32.34 -23.52 9.55
C GLN A 13 32.55 -22.57 8.36
N VAL A 14 32.91 -23.11 7.19
CA VAL A 14 33.18 -22.32 5.98
C VAL A 14 31.93 -21.60 5.49
N LEU A 15 30.80 -22.31 5.38
CA LEU A 15 29.54 -21.72 4.92
C LEU A 15 29.02 -20.70 5.93
N SER A 16 29.12 -20.96 7.23
CA SER A 16 28.74 -19.98 8.27
C SER A 16 29.53 -18.68 8.15
N ALA A 17 30.85 -18.78 7.97
CA ALA A 17 31.71 -17.61 7.78
C ALA A 17 31.37 -16.87 6.48
N TYR A 18 31.11 -17.60 5.41
CA TYR A 18 30.73 -17.04 4.12
C TYR A 18 29.41 -16.26 4.19
N PHE A 19 28.34 -16.85 4.73
CA PHE A 19 27.05 -16.16 4.88
C PHE A 19 27.16 -14.97 5.83
N ARG A 20 27.94 -15.07 6.91
CA ARG A 20 28.17 -13.94 7.83
C ARG A 20 28.81 -12.75 7.11
N ALA A 21 29.88 -13.00 6.35
CA ALA A 21 30.57 -11.96 5.59
C ALA A 21 29.67 -11.36 4.49
N TYR A 22 28.90 -12.20 3.81
CA TYR A 22 27.98 -11.77 2.77
C TYR A 22 26.85 -10.87 3.32
N ILE A 23 26.22 -11.26 4.44
CA ILE A 23 25.18 -10.46 5.10
C ILE A 23 25.75 -9.10 5.53
N GLN A 24 26.91 -9.08 6.19
CA GLN A 24 27.56 -7.83 6.61
C GLN A 24 27.90 -6.90 5.43
N ALA A 25 28.20 -7.47 4.26
CA ALA A 25 28.42 -6.69 3.06
C ALA A 25 27.10 -6.13 2.48
N LEU A 26 26.01 -6.92 2.50
CA LEU A 26 24.68 -6.46 2.08
C LEU A 26 24.13 -5.35 2.97
N GLU A 27 24.30 -5.44 4.29
CA GLU A 27 23.83 -4.42 5.25
C GLU A 27 24.37 -3.02 4.94
N LYS A 28 25.60 -2.92 4.43
CA LYS A 28 26.18 -1.65 4.00
C LYS A 28 25.45 -1.02 2.81
N LEU A 29 24.68 -1.80 2.06
CA LEU A 29 23.94 -1.36 0.88
C LEU A 29 22.48 -1.01 1.20
N GLN A 30 22.03 -1.21 2.44
CA GLN A 30 20.64 -0.99 2.83
C GLN A 30 20.23 0.49 2.72
N LEU A 31 19.02 0.69 2.19
CA LEU A 31 18.24 1.92 2.23
C LEU A 31 17.10 1.74 3.25
N ASP A 32 17.05 2.60 4.25
CA ASP A 32 15.92 2.66 5.17
C ASP A 32 14.77 3.45 4.53
N ILE A 33 13.63 2.78 4.33
CA ILE A 33 12.45 3.37 3.66
C ILE A 33 11.48 3.96 4.68
N ALA A 34 11.19 3.21 5.75
CA ALA A 34 10.12 3.55 6.69
C ALA A 34 10.58 3.44 8.14
N THR A 35 10.12 4.38 8.97
CA THR A 35 10.27 4.38 10.41
C THR A 35 8.94 4.09 11.11
N SER A 36 8.97 3.88 12.43
CA SER A 36 7.75 3.70 13.24
C SER A 36 6.79 4.91 13.21
N TYR A 37 7.25 6.07 12.73
CA TYR A 37 6.47 7.30 12.65
C TYR A 37 5.83 7.53 11.28
N ASP A 38 6.21 6.78 10.25
CA ASP A 38 5.70 6.94 8.89
C ASP A 38 4.36 6.20 8.72
N LEU A 39 3.35 6.69 9.44
CA LEU A 39 2.00 6.13 9.45
C LEU A 39 1.05 6.89 8.51
N ILE A 40 -0.13 6.33 8.23
CA ILE A 40 -1.08 6.93 7.28
C ILE A 40 -1.73 8.17 7.92
N GLY A 41 -2.28 8.01 9.13
CA GLY A 41 -3.09 9.01 9.84
C GLY A 41 -2.31 10.01 10.71
N VAL A 42 -1.03 10.26 10.41
CA VAL A 42 -0.21 11.24 11.14
C VAL A 42 0.03 12.51 10.33
N GLU A 43 0.20 13.63 11.02
CA GLU A 43 0.49 14.92 10.42
C GLU A 43 1.76 14.91 9.55
N THR A 44 1.80 15.74 8.52
CA THR A 44 3.00 15.97 7.70
C THR A 44 4.05 16.86 8.41
N ARG A 45 3.64 17.64 9.42
CA ARG A 45 4.48 18.62 10.10
C ARG A 45 5.27 18.00 11.25
N SER A 46 6.46 17.48 10.94
CA SER A 46 7.51 17.38 11.95
C SER A 46 8.13 18.77 12.20
N THR A 47 7.41 19.67 12.87
CA THR A 47 8.00 20.89 13.46
C THR A 47 8.76 20.54 14.74
N GLY A 48 9.82 19.75 14.60
CA GLY A 48 10.84 19.61 15.64
C GLY A 48 12.00 20.54 15.30
N LEU A 49 12.39 21.42 16.22
CA LEU A 49 13.56 22.32 16.12
C LEU A 49 14.92 21.58 16.01
N PHE A 50 14.91 20.25 15.82
CA PHE A 50 16.06 19.39 15.56
C PHE A 50 15.81 18.46 14.37
N ALA A 51 15.14 18.96 13.31
CA ALA A 51 14.99 18.20 12.07
C ALA A 51 16.39 17.92 11.46
N ARG A 52 16.83 16.69 11.64
CA ARG A 52 17.99 16.06 10.99
C ARG A 52 17.96 16.44 9.51
N ALA A 53 19.09 16.96 9.03
CA ALA A 53 19.25 17.58 7.74
C ALA A 53 18.55 16.83 6.59
N LYS A 54 17.71 17.56 5.83
CA LYS A 54 17.33 17.28 4.42
C LYS A 54 17.33 15.79 4.03
N GLU A 55 16.34 15.03 4.47
CA GLU A 55 15.92 13.88 3.68
C GLU A 55 15.03 14.37 2.53
N PRO A 56 15.34 14.01 1.27
CA PRO A 56 14.55 14.44 0.13
C PRO A 56 13.12 13.88 0.24
N LEU A 57 12.13 14.75 0.04
CA LEU A 57 10.68 14.43 0.00
C LEU A 57 10.33 13.21 -0.87
N LYS A 58 11.18 12.86 -1.86
CA LYS A 58 11.05 11.66 -2.72
C LYS A 58 11.06 10.33 -1.96
N ASN A 59 11.72 10.21 -0.81
CA ASN A 59 11.77 8.93 -0.08
C ASN A 59 10.49 8.66 0.71
N ARG A 60 9.69 9.68 1.06
CA ARG A 60 8.46 9.49 1.84
C ARG A 60 7.31 8.88 1.04
N SER A 61 7.23 9.07 -0.28
CA SER A 61 6.20 8.40 -1.08
C SER A 61 6.45 6.89 -1.15
N ALA A 62 7.72 6.47 -1.18
CA ALA A 62 8.12 5.06 -1.26
C ALA A 62 7.63 4.21 -0.08
N VAL A 63 7.27 4.84 1.05
CA VAL A 63 6.68 4.16 2.22
C VAL A 63 5.31 3.54 1.88
N PHE A 64 4.50 4.24 1.09
CA PHE A 64 3.11 3.84 0.80
C PHE A 64 2.94 3.33 -0.63
N THR A 65 3.91 3.56 -1.51
CA THR A 65 3.83 3.16 -2.92
C THR A 65 4.70 1.95 -3.22
N LEU A 66 4.15 0.99 -3.96
CA LEU A 66 4.87 -0.15 -4.50
C LEU A 66 5.90 0.26 -5.56
N GLY A 67 5.48 1.04 -6.57
CA GLY A 67 6.33 1.50 -7.66
C GLY A 67 7.16 0.38 -8.29
N GLU A 68 8.42 0.68 -8.62
CA GLU A 68 9.36 -0.27 -9.23
C GLU A 68 9.78 -1.43 -8.29
N ARG A 69 9.42 -1.38 -7.01
CA ARG A 69 9.79 -2.44 -6.05
C ARG A 69 9.14 -3.79 -6.41
N ILE A 70 8.04 -3.77 -7.17
CA ILE A 70 7.39 -5.00 -7.67
C ILE A 70 8.29 -5.82 -8.61
N ASN A 71 9.24 -5.17 -9.29
CA ASN A 71 10.13 -5.84 -10.25
C ASN A 71 10.98 -6.93 -9.59
N ILE A 72 11.20 -6.86 -8.26
CA ILE A 72 11.92 -7.90 -7.52
C ILE A 72 11.28 -9.29 -7.65
N ILE A 73 9.95 -9.34 -7.83
CA ILE A 73 9.21 -10.59 -8.05
C ILE A 73 9.45 -11.13 -9.46
N GLN A 74 9.62 -10.26 -10.46
CA GLN A 74 9.99 -10.67 -11.82
C GLN A 74 11.45 -11.12 -11.89
N GLU A 75 12.31 -10.55 -11.06
CA GLU A 75 13.74 -10.87 -10.97
C GLU A 75 14.04 -12.02 -9.99
N ILE A 76 13.02 -12.77 -9.57
CA ILE A 76 13.11 -13.72 -8.46
C ILE A 76 14.14 -14.83 -8.66
N ASP A 77 14.47 -15.21 -9.89
CA ASP A 77 15.48 -16.26 -10.19
C ASP A 77 16.82 -15.71 -10.72
N GLN A 78 17.00 -14.39 -10.78
CA GLN A 78 18.27 -13.78 -11.20
C GLN A 78 19.44 -14.18 -10.28
N PRO A 79 20.71 -14.08 -10.66
CA PRO A 79 21.80 -14.34 -9.73
C PRO A 79 21.72 -13.46 -8.47
N ALA A 80 22.31 -13.93 -7.37
CA ALA A 80 22.42 -13.12 -6.15
C ALA A 80 23.30 -11.89 -6.40
N MET A 81 22.99 -10.77 -5.75
CA MET A 81 23.77 -9.54 -5.83
C MET A 81 25.23 -9.78 -5.41
N ILE A 82 26.17 -9.18 -6.13
CA ILE A 82 27.59 -9.20 -5.77
C ILE A 82 27.90 -7.91 -4.97
N PRO A 83 28.10 -7.96 -3.64
CA PRO A 83 28.07 -6.76 -2.80
C PRO A 83 29.16 -5.75 -3.15
N HIS A 84 30.38 -6.21 -3.47
CA HIS A 84 31.49 -5.31 -3.78
C HIS A 84 31.30 -4.54 -5.10
N ILE A 85 30.59 -5.12 -6.08
CA ILE A 85 30.26 -4.44 -7.35
C ILE A 85 29.17 -3.40 -7.11
N ALA A 86 28.15 -3.77 -6.32
CA ALA A 86 27.07 -2.87 -5.94
C ALA A 86 27.59 -1.68 -5.10
N GLU A 87 28.50 -1.93 -4.15
CA GLU A 87 29.15 -0.90 -3.33
C GLU A 87 29.94 0.09 -4.19
N ALA A 88 30.68 -0.40 -5.20
CA ALA A 88 31.40 0.44 -6.16
C ALA A 88 30.47 1.32 -7.01
N SER A 89 29.21 0.95 -7.14
CA SER A 89 28.19 1.72 -7.87
C SER A 89 27.52 2.81 -7.01
N TYR A 90 27.84 2.89 -5.71
CA TYR A 90 27.25 3.81 -4.72
C TYR A 90 25.71 3.77 -4.63
N LEU A 91 25.11 2.65 -5.05
CA LEU A 91 23.66 2.45 -4.98
C LEU A 91 23.25 1.87 -3.63
N LYS A 92 22.10 2.34 -3.13
CA LYS A 92 21.43 1.81 -1.94
C LYS A 92 20.15 1.10 -2.35
N TYR A 93 19.78 0.05 -1.63
CA TYR A 93 18.69 -0.83 -2.00
C TYR A 93 17.68 -1.02 -0.85
N PRO A 94 16.37 -1.08 -1.17
CA PRO A 94 15.36 -1.57 -0.25
C PRO A 94 15.73 -2.93 0.33
N TYR A 95 15.34 -3.19 1.58
CA TYR A 95 15.75 -4.40 2.29
C TYR A 95 15.28 -5.70 1.59
N GLU A 96 14.12 -5.70 0.94
CA GLU A 96 13.62 -6.88 0.21
C GLU A 96 14.55 -7.32 -0.93
N VAL A 97 15.33 -6.40 -1.52
CA VAL A 97 16.33 -6.73 -2.56
C VAL A 97 17.51 -7.48 -1.97
N LEU A 98 17.97 -7.04 -0.79
CA LEU A 98 19.03 -7.71 -0.02
C LEU A 98 18.55 -9.08 0.45
N PHE A 99 17.34 -9.13 1.00
CA PHE A 99 16.68 -10.35 1.46
C PHE A 99 16.55 -11.38 0.34
N ARG A 100 16.08 -10.96 -0.84
CA ARG A 100 15.99 -11.79 -2.03
C ARG A 100 17.36 -12.34 -2.45
N SER A 101 18.38 -11.47 -2.47
CA SER A 101 19.74 -11.86 -2.84
C SER A 101 20.37 -12.87 -1.88
N LEU A 102 20.16 -12.69 -0.57
CA LEU A 102 20.60 -13.64 0.46
C LEU A 102 19.93 -15.00 0.28
N HIS A 103 18.60 -15.02 0.14
CA HIS A 103 17.87 -16.28 0.02
C HIS A 103 18.13 -16.98 -1.32
N LYS A 104 18.36 -16.24 -2.41
CA LYS A 104 18.79 -16.82 -3.68
C LYS A 104 20.16 -17.51 -3.55
N LEU A 105 21.13 -16.84 -2.94
CA LEU A 105 22.45 -17.42 -2.69
C LEU A 105 22.35 -18.67 -1.80
N LEU A 106 21.53 -18.60 -0.74
CA LEU A 106 21.25 -19.74 0.12
C LEU A 106 20.67 -20.92 -0.68
N MET A 107 19.66 -20.68 -1.50
CA MET A 107 19.02 -21.71 -2.30
C MET A 107 19.98 -22.40 -3.26
N ASP A 108 20.80 -21.64 -3.98
CA ASP A 108 21.72 -22.20 -4.97
C ASP A 108 22.85 -22.97 -4.26
N THR A 109 23.39 -22.44 -3.16
CA THR A 109 24.40 -23.14 -2.34
C THR A 109 23.83 -24.43 -1.72
N ALA A 110 22.65 -24.35 -1.13
CA ALA A 110 21.99 -25.49 -0.49
C ALA A 110 21.60 -26.57 -1.50
N THR A 111 21.16 -26.17 -2.70
CA THR A 111 20.88 -27.08 -3.81
C THR A 111 22.13 -27.88 -4.17
N SER A 112 23.25 -27.21 -4.41
CA SER A 112 24.51 -27.88 -4.75
C SER A 112 24.98 -28.81 -3.65
N GLU A 113 24.95 -28.36 -2.39
CA GLU A 113 25.42 -29.15 -1.26
C GLU A 113 24.54 -30.38 -0.98
N TYR A 114 23.22 -30.22 -1.09
CA TYR A 114 22.28 -31.32 -0.89
C TYR A 114 22.46 -32.43 -1.92
N ILE A 115 22.62 -32.07 -3.21
CA ILE A 115 22.90 -33.03 -4.28
C ILE A 115 24.25 -33.72 -4.03
N PHE A 116 25.28 -32.96 -3.66
CA PHE A 116 26.59 -33.53 -3.34
C PHE A 116 26.52 -34.52 -2.17
N CYS A 117 25.79 -34.19 -1.11
CA CYS A 117 25.62 -35.08 0.04
C CYS A 117 24.91 -36.39 -0.35
N ALA A 118 23.91 -36.31 -1.22
CA ALA A 118 23.22 -37.48 -1.75
C ALA A 118 24.14 -38.34 -2.62
N GLU A 119 24.89 -37.74 -3.55
CA GLU A 119 25.72 -38.46 -4.52
C GLU A 119 27.02 -39.02 -3.93
N PHE A 120 27.73 -38.23 -3.12
CA PHE A 120 29.05 -38.60 -2.60
C PHE A 120 28.96 -39.45 -1.33
N PHE A 121 28.08 -39.08 -0.39
CA PHE A 121 27.96 -39.77 0.90
C PHE A 121 26.78 -40.75 0.95
N GLY A 122 25.87 -40.74 -0.03
CA GLY A 122 24.68 -41.59 -0.02
C GLY A 122 23.69 -41.24 1.10
N ALA A 123 23.79 -40.05 1.69
CA ALA A 123 23.01 -39.66 2.86
C ALA A 123 22.66 -38.17 2.85
N GLU A 124 21.41 -37.87 2.51
CA GLU A 124 20.86 -36.51 2.48
C GLU A 124 20.82 -35.86 3.87
N SER A 125 20.72 -36.64 4.95
CA SER A 125 20.62 -36.13 6.32
C SER A 125 21.84 -35.31 6.76
N ILE A 126 23.00 -35.55 6.13
CA ILE A 126 24.26 -34.83 6.37
C ILE A 126 24.10 -33.33 6.10
N PHE A 127 23.25 -32.96 5.13
CA PHE A 127 22.99 -31.57 4.78
C PHE A 127 22.57 -30.73 5.99
N TYR A 128 21.71 -31.28 6.86
CA TYR A 128 21.18 -30.53 8.00
C TYR A 128 22.25 -30.27 9.07
N GLU A 129 23.23 -31.17 9.21
CA GLU A 129 24.39 -30.96 10.09
C GLU A 129 25.31 -29.86 9.54
N ILE A 130 25.51 -29.83 8.21
CA ILE A 130 26.28 -28.80 7.52
C ILE A 130 25.60 -27.43 7.63
N PHE A 131 24.30 -27.36 7.37
CA PHE A 131 23.56 -26.09 7.30
C PHE A 131 23.07 -25.56 8.64
N ALA A 132 23.22 -26.31 9.75
CA ALA A 132 22.88 -25.83 11.08
C ALA A 132 23.57 -24.49 11.43
N GLY A 133 24.86 -24.35 11.11
CA GLY A 133 25.63 -23.13 11.34
C GLY A 133 25.16 -21.96 10.45
N PRO A 134 25.13 -22.12 9.11
CA PRO A 134 24.59 -21.13 8.19
C PRO A 134 23.19 -20.62 8.55
N PHE A 135 22.26 -21.51 8.91
CA PHE A 135 20.92 -21.13 9.34
C PHE A 135 20.94 -20.30 10.63
N SER A 136 21.77 -20.68 11.63
CA SER A 136 21.94 -19.90 12.86
C SER A 136 22.42 -18.48 12.56
N VAL A 137 23.41 -18.33 11.67
CA VAL A 137 23.93 -17.01 11.27
C VAL A 137 22.84 -16.16 10.63
N ILE A 138 22.08 -16.72 9.69
CA ILE A 138 21.03 -15.98 9.01
C ILE A 138 19.92 -15.58 9.99
N ASP A 139 19.49 -16.49 10.87
CA ASP A 139 18.45 -16.23 11.87
C ASP A 139 18.88 -15.14 12.87
N GLU A 140 20.13 -15.20 13.35
CA GLU A 140 20.72 -14.21 14.27
C GLU A 140 20.71 -12.80 13.68
N GLN A 141 21.02 -12.64 12.39
CA GLN A 141 21.03 -11.34 11.72
C GLN A 141 19.64 -10.88 11.30
N PHE A 142 18.77 -11.81 10.89
CA PHE A 142 17.44 -11.47 10.40
C PHE A 142 16.50 -10.99 11.52
N SER A 143 16.58 -11.59 12.72
CA SER A 143 15.72 -11.23 13.86
C SER A 143 15.74 -9.74 14.24
N PRO A 144 16.89 -9.07 14.44
CA PRO A 144 16.93 -7.65 14.75
C PRO A 144 16.43 -6.78 13.60
N VAL A 145 16.67 -7.16 12.34
CA VAL A 145 16.14 -6.42 11.19
C VAL A 145 14.62 -6.51 11.14
N LEU A 146 14.07 -7.72 11.27
CA LEU A 146 12.63 -7.94 11.24
C LEU A 146 11.92 -7.18 12.36
N SER A 147 12.46 -7.23 13.58
CA SER A 147 11.92 -6.51 14.74
C SER A 147 11.98 -4.98 14.63
N ASN A 148 12.78 -4.43 13.72
CA ASN A 148 12.88 -2.99 13.45
C ASN A 148 12.35 -2.59 12.07
N CYS A 149 11.76 -3.51 11.30
CA CYS A 149 11.20 -3.22 9.98
C CYS A 149 9.79 -2.62 10.10
N PHE A 150 9.58 -1.39 9.66
CA PHE A 150 8.28 -0.70 9.66
C PHE A 150 7.69 -0.51 8.26
N ASP A 151 8.33 -1.09 7.25
CA ASP A 151 7.89 -1.04 5.87
C ASP A 151 6.95 -2.22 5.57
N ALA A 152 5.64 -1.98 5.67
CA ALA A 152 4.64 -3.03 5.42
C ALA A 152 4.66 -3.54 3.97
N ILE A 153 5.02 -2.70 2.98
CA ILE A 153 5.13 -3.11 1.58
C ILE A 153 6.37 -4.01 1.41
N GLY A 154 7.50 -3.63 2.00
CA GLY A 154 8.72 -4.45 2.03
C GLY A 154 8.52 -5.79 2.71
N LEU A 155 7.81 -5.81 3.85
CA LEU A 155 7.42 -7.06 4.53
C LEU A 155 6.55 -7.94 3.63
N MET A 156 5.56 -7.38 2.94
CA MET A 156 4.73 -8.14 2.01
C MET A 156 5.54 -8.67 0.82
N LEU A 157 6.45 -7.88 0.27
CA LEU A 157 7.37 -8.33 -0.78
C LEU A 157 8.26 -9.49 -0.30
N MET A 158 8.81 -9.44 0.92
CA MET A 158 9.58 -10.55 1.49
C MET A 158 8.74 -11.82 1.63
N ILE A 159 7.47 -11.70 2.05
CA ILE A 159 6.53 -12.83 2.10
C ILE A 159 6.35 -13.44 0.70
N ARG A 160 6.15 -12.60 -0.33
CA ARG A 160 6.02 -13.07 -1.71
C ARG A 160 7.31 -13.71 -2.24
N ILE A 161 8.48 -13.14 -1.94
CA ILE A 161 9.79 -13.70 -2.27
C ILE A 161 9.93 -15.12 -1.71
N ILE A 162 9.62 -15.33 -0.43
CA ILE A 162 9.69 -16.66 0.19
C ILE A 162 8.74 -17.63 -0.50
N HIS A 163 7.49 -17.22 -0.76
CA HIS A 163 6.54 -18.05 -1.47
C HIS A 163 7.07 -18.49 -2.86
N HIS A 164 7.60 -17.57 -3.66
CA HIS A 164 8.19 -17.94 -4.95
C HIS A 164 9.42 -18.83 -4.82
N HIS A 165 10.27 -18.59 -3.83
CA HIS A 165 11.42 -19.45 -3.54
C HIS A 165 10.99 -20.89 -3.17
N GLN A 166 9.92 -21.05 -2.38
CA GLN A 166 9.32 -22.36 -2.10
C GLN A 166 8.84 -23.04 -3.39
N LEU A 167 8.15 -22.31 -4.27
CA LEU A 167 7.72 -22.86 -5.57
C LEU A 167 8.91 -23.30 -6.43
N ILE A 168 10.02 -22.54 -6.43
CA ILE A 168 11.24 -22.90 -7.16
C ILE A 168 11.87 -24.17 -6.58
N MET A 169 12.05 -24.26 -5.26
CA MET A 169 12.62 -25.46 -4.61
C MET A 169 11.74 -26.70 -4.86
N SER A 170 10.42 -26.53 -4.81
CA SER A 170 9.46 -27.59 -5.15
C SER A 170 9.62 -28.06 -6.60
N ARG A 171 9.76 -27.13 -7.56
CA ARG A 171 10.03 -27.47 -8.98
C ARG A 171 11.37 -28.17 -9.18
N ARG A 172 12.41 -27.78 -8.42
CA ARG A 172 13.72 -28.43 -8.39
C ARG A 172 13.66 -29.84 -7.78
N ARG A 173 12.59 -30.17 -7.03
CA ARG A 173 12.44 -31.39 -6.22
C ARG A 173 13.52 -31.51 -5.14
N ILE A 174 13.86 -30.38 -4.52
CA ILE A 174 14.87 -30.31 -3.46
C ILE A 174 14.17 -29.84 -2.17
N PRO A 175 13.87 -30.73 -1.22
CA PRO A 175 13.09 -30.38 -0.03
C PRO A 175 13.93 -29.81 1.13
N CYS A 176 15.25 -29.69 0.96
CA CYS A 176 16.18 -29.42 2.05
C CYS A 176 15.99 -28.07 2.76
N LEU A 177 15.30 -27.12 2.11
CA LEU A 177 15.01 -25.79 2.66
C LEU A 177 13.56 -25.60 3.10
N ASP A 178 12.68 -26.60 2.96
CA ASP A 178 11.24 -26.44 3.20
C ASP A 178 10.96 -25.92 4.61
N SER A 179 11.51 -26.58 5.63
CA SER A 179 11.33 -26.18 7.04
C SER A 179 11.92 -24.79 7.34
N TYR A 180 13.03 -24.43 6.69
CA TYR A 180 13.65 -23.12 6.87
C TYR A 180 12.77 -22.02 6.26
N LEU A 181 12.35 -22.18 5.00
CA LEU A 181 11.51 -21.21 4.30
C LEU A 181 10.14 -21.05 4.99
N ASP A 182 9.55 -22.14 5.49
CA ASP A 182 8.32 -22.09 6.29
C ASP A 182 8.52 -21.28 7.58
N LYS A 183 9.62 -21.51 8.30
CA LYS A 183 9.96 -20.74 9.50
C LYS A 183 10.08 -19.24 9.21
N VAL A 184 10.79 -18.87 8.14
CA VAL A 184 10.93 -17.47 7.72
C VAL A 184 9.56 -16.87 7.39
N ASN A 185 8.73 -17.58 6.64
CA ASN A 185 7.36 -17.15 6.31
C ASN A 185 6.51 -16.93 7.58
N ILE A 186 6.51 -17.89 8.51
CA ILE A 186 5.77 -17.81 9.79
C ILE A 186 6.25 -16.62 10.64
N SER A 187 7.52 -16.21 10.52
CA SER A 187 8.04 -15.04 11.24
C SER A 187 7.64 -13.69 10.62
N LEU A 188 7.49 -13.63 9.29
CA LEU A 188 7.19 -12.40 8.55
C LEU A 188 5.76 -11.91 8.80
N TRP A 189 4.78 -12.82 8.79
CA TRP A 189 3.35 -12.47 8.93
C TRP A 189 2.99 -11.73 10.23
N PRO A 190 3.43 -12.18 11.43
CA PRO A 190 3.21 -11.45 12.67
C PRO A 190 3.77 -10.03 12.62
N ARG A 191 4.96 -9.85 12.02
CA ARG A 191 5.55 -8.52 11.90
C ARG A 191 4.76 -7.64 10.94
N PHE A 192 4.40 -8.14 9.77
CA PHE A 192 3.52 -7.44 8.82
C PHE A 192 2.23 -6.99 9.50
N LYS A 193 1.57 -7.91 10.23
CA LYS A 193 0.33 -7.62 10.94
C LYS A 193 0.49 -6.50 11.97
N MET A 194 1.58 -6.52 12.72
CA MET A 194 1.87 -5.48 13.72
C MET A 194 2.04 -4.09 13.08
N VAL A 195 2.78 -4.00 11.97
CA VAL A 195 2.96 -2.73 11.23
C VAL A 195 1.65 -2.28 10.60
N PHE A 196 0.89 -3.19 9.99
CA PHE A 196 -0.43 -2.90 9.43
C PHE A 196 -1.40 -2.36 10.50
N ASP A 197 -1.43 -2.99 11.68
CA ASP A 197 -2.26 -2.53 12.79
C ASP A 197 -1.85 -1.14 13.27
N ALA A 198 -0.56 -0.79 13.23
CA ALA A 198 -0.11 0.57 13.54
C ALA A 198 -0.66 1.60 12.55
N HIS A 199 -0.67 1.31 11.24
CA HIS A 199 -1.33 2.16 10.24
C HIS A 199 -2.83 2.28 10.52
N LEU A 200 -3.50 1.17 10.83
CA LEU A 200 -4.92 1.16 11.15
C LEU A 200 -5.24 2.01 12.40
N SER A 201 -4.49 1.82 13.48
CA SER A 201 -4.66 2.62 14.71
C SER A 201 -4.40 4.10 14.47
N SER A 202 -3.39 4.44 13.65
CA SER A 202 -3.12 5.85 13.30
C SER A 202 -4.31 6.56 12.65
N LEU A 203 -5.15 5.85 11.90
CA LEU A 203 -6.37 6.40 11.30
C LEU A 203 -7.52 6.47 12.29
N ARG A 204 -7.65 5.49 13.19
CA ARG A 204 -8.74 5.44 14.19
C ARG A 204 -8.56 6.48 15.29
N ASP A 205 -7.31 6.67 15.71
CA ASP A 205 -6.92 7.52 16.84
C ASP A 205 -6.40 8.90 16.38
N ALA A 206 -6.54 9.21 15.08
CA ALA A 206 -6.09 10.45 14.48
C ALA A 206 -6.72 11.69 15.14
N ASN A 207 -5.89 12.70 15.44
CA ASN A 207 -6.36 13.98 15.95
C ASN A 207 -6.87 14.86 14.80
N ILE A 208 -8.21 14.94 14.68
CA ILE A 208 -8.91 15.70 13.63
C ILE A 208 -8.43 17.15 13.53
N ASN A 209 -8.30 17.84 14.66
CA ASN A 209 -7.90 19.26 14.67
C ASN A 209 -6.49 19.49 14.13
N SER A 210 -5.63 18.49 14.27
CA SER A 210 -4.26 18.57 13.80
C SER A 210 -4.11 18.22 12.32
N LEU A 211 -4.95 17.29 11.84
CA LEU A 211 -4.93 16.85 10.45
C LEU A 211 -5.68 17.82 9.54
N TRP A 212 -6.74 18.45 10.06
CA TRP A 212 -7.65 19.28 9.27
C TRP A 212 -6.96 20.48 8.63
N GLN A 213 -7.34 20.74 7.38
CA GLN A 213 -6.88 21.86 6.57
C GLN A 213 -8.11 22.50 5.94
N ASP A 214 -8.13 23.83 5.89
CA ASP A 214 -9.18 24.61 5.22
C ASP A 214 -9.00 24.54 3.69
N ASP A 215 -9.09 23.34 3.14
CA ASP A 215 -8.87 23.05 1.74
C ASP A 215 -9.75 21.87 1.29
N VAL A 216 -10.55 22.10 0.25
CA VAL A 216 -11.46 21.09 -0.31
C VAL A 216 -10.76 20.11 -1.27
N HIS A 217 -9.47 20.33 -1.61
CA HIS A 217 -8.69 19.40 -2.41
C HIS A 217 -8.48 18.04 -1.71
N PRO A 218 -8.03 17.00 -2.44
CA PRO A 218 -7.77 15.69 -1.85
C PRO A 218 -6.79 15.77 -0.67
N HIS A 219 -7.23 15.28 0.47
CA HIS A 219 -6.46 15.28 1.70
C HIS A 219 -5.29 14.30 1.60
N TYR A 220 -4.11 14.69 2.09
CA TYR A 220 -2.90 13.86 1.99
C TYR A 220 -3.03 12.49 2.67
N VAL A 221 -3.81 12.38 3.74
CA VAL A 221 -4.09 11.09 4.41
C VAL A 221 -4.88 10.15 3.49
N MET A 222 -5.84 10.67 2.72
CA MET A 222 -6.57 9.86 1.73
C MET A 222 -5.64 9.40 0.63
N ARG A 223 -4.71 10.25 0.18
CA ARG A 223 -3.71 9.85 -0.83
C ARG A 223 -2.79 8.74 -0.31
N ARG A 224 -2.26 8.87 0.91
CA ARG A 224 -1.46 7.81 1.56
C ARG A 224 -2.25 6.50 1.69
N TYR A 225 -3.51 6.59 2.12
CA TYR A 225 -4.39 5.43 2.20
C TYR A 225 -4.57 4.76 0.83
N ALA A 226 -4.84 5.54 -0.21
CA ALA A 226 -5.06 5.04 -1.56
C ALA A 226 -3.81 4.36 -2.11
N GLU A 227 -2.65 5.01 -2.02
CA GLU A 227 -1.35 4.48 -2.46
C GLU A 227 -0.99 3.18 -1.70
N PHE A 228 -1.16 3.16 -0.38
CA PHE A 228 -0.89 1.99 0.46
C PHE A 228 -1.81 0.81 0.13
N THR A 229 -3.11 1.08 0.01
CA THR A 229 -4.13 0.07 -0.31
C THR A 229 -3.91 -0.49 -1.72
N ALA A 230 -3.66 0.38 -2.69
CA ALA A 230 -3.35 0.01 -4.08
C ALA A 230 -2.14 -0.92 -4.16
N SER A 231 -1.07 -0.59 -3.43
CA SER A 231 0.16 -1.39 -3.34
C SER A 231 -0.09 -2.80 -2.81
N LEU A 232 -0.87 -2.93 -1.73
CA LEU A 232 -1.19 -4.22 -1.14
C LEU A 232 -2.19 -5.03 -1.98
N ILE A 233 -3.14 -4.37 -2.65
CA ILE A 233 -4.04 -5.03 -3.60
C ILE A 233 -3.23 -5.65 -4.73
N HIS A 234 -2.31 -4.87 -5.33
CA HIS A 234 -1.45 -5.35 -6.42
C HIS A 234 -0.63 -6.58 -5.97
N LEU A 235 -0.05 -6.53 -4.76
CA LEU A 235 0.68 -7.66 -4.16
C LEU A 235 -0.20 -8.85 -3.73
N ASN A 236 -1.53 -8.75 -3.80
CA ASN A 236 -2.45 -9.82 -3.45
C ASN A 236 -3.14 -10.49 -4.64
N VAL A 237 -3.10 -9.87 -5.84
CA VAL A 237 -3.90 -10.30 -7.02
C VAL A 237 -3.70 -11.78 -7.34
N GLU A 238 -2.46 -12.27 -7.38
CA GLU A 238 -2.14 -13.64 -7.76
C GLU A 238 -2.27 -14.65 -6.62
N TYR A 239 -2.35 -14.19 -5.37
CA TYR A 239 -2.25 -15.05 -4.19
C TYR A 239 -3.59 -15.26 -3.49
N GLY A 240 -4.51 -14.29 -3.58
CA GLY A 240 -5.85 -14.41 -3.00
C GLY A 240 -5.86 -14.58 -1.48
N ASP A 241 -4.99 -13.85 -0.76
CA ASP A 241 -4.95 -13.92 0.70
C ASP A 241 -6.18 -13.25 1.30
N GLY A 242 -7.13 -14.07 1.78
CA GLY A 242 -8.38 -13.59 2.38
C GLY A 242 -8.18 -12.84 3.70
N GLN A 243 -7.09 -13.10 4.43
CA GLN A 243 -6.80 -12.38 5.68
C GLN A 243 -6.32 -10.96 5.39
N LEU A 244 -5.54 -10.77 4.32
CA LEU A 244 -5.17 -9.44 3.83
C LEU A 244 -6.39 -8.67 3.35
N ASP A 245 -7.31 -9.30 2.60
CA ASP A 245 -8.55 -8.67 2.16
C ASP A 245 -9.39 -8.14 3.33
N ILE A 246 -9.53 -8.93 4.40
CA ILE A 246 -10.23 -8.52 5.63
C ILE A 246 -9.52 -7.32 6.29
N ASN A 247 -8.18 -7.31 6.31
CA ASN A 247 -7.41 -6.22 6.89
C ASN A 247 -7.55 -4.92 6.08
N LEU A 248 -7.54 -5.00 4.73
CA LEU A 248 -7.76 -3.84 3.85
C LEU A 248 -9.17 -3.27 4.02
N GLU A 249 -10.17 -4.12 4.22
CA GLU A 249 -11.54 -3.69 4.52
C GLU A 249 -11.62 -2.94 5.86
N ARG A 250 -10.92 -3.41 6.90
CA ARG A 250 -10.83 -2.69 8.18
C ARG A 250 -10.15 -1.33 8.02
N LEU A 251 -9.14 -1.24 7.17
CA LEU A 251 -8.45 0.02 6.86
C LEU A 251 -9.38 1.00 6.14
N ARG A 252 -10.15 0.52 5.16
CA ARG A 252 -11.20 1.28 4.47
C ARG A 252 -12.23 1.85 5.45
N MET A 253 -12.74 1.02 6.36
CA MET A 253 -13.70 1.50 7.38
C MET A 253 -13.11 2.59 8.28
N ALA A 254 -11.82 2.50 8.64
CA ALA A 254 -11.16 3.52 9.44
C ALA A 254 -11.00 4.84 8.67
N VAL A 255 -10.64 4.79 7.39
CA VAL A 255 -10.50 5.99 6.57
C VAL A 255 -11.83 6.66 6.27
N ASP A 256 -12.90 5.88 6.04
CA ASP A 256 -14.27 6.39 5.89
C ASP A 256 -14.69 7.19 7.13
N GLY A 257 -14.45 6.64 8.33
CA GLY A 257 -14.75 7.33 9.58
C GLY A 257 -13.93 8.61 9.77
N LEU A 258 -12.67 8.62 9.34
CA LEU A 258 -11.80 9.79 9.44
C LEU A 258 -12.22 10.90 8.46
N ILE A 259 -12.47 10.56 7.19
CA ILE A 259 -12.76 11.56 6.16
C ILE A 259 -14.09 12.27 6.40
N LEU A 260 -15.10 11.57 6.93
CA LEU A 260 -16.37 12.18 7.33
C LEU A 260 -16.20 13.16 8.50
N LYS A 261 -15.36 12.84 9.49
CA LYS A 261 -15.04 13.76 10.59
C LYS A 261 -14.32 15.01 10.10
N LEU A 262 -13.40 14.86 9.14
CA LEU A 262 -12.72 15.99 8.50
C LEU A 262 -13.70 16.85 7.68
N ALA A 263 -14.64 16.22 6.97
CA ALA A 263 -15.64 16.94 6.18
C ALA A 263 -16.53 17.83 7.07
N ILE A 264 -17.02 17.33 8.20
CA ILE A 264 -17.92 18.09 9.11
C ILE A 264 -17.27 19.37 9.67
N MET A 265 -15.95 19.49 9.64
CA MET A 265 -15.24 20.70 10.07
C MET A 265 -15.45 21.88 9.13
N PHE A 266 -15.85 21.66 7.86
CA PHE A 266 -16.20 22.77 6.97
C PHE A 266 -17.54 23.37 7.36
N PRO A 267 -17.67 24.71 7.39
CA PRO A 267 -18.89 25.38 7.82
C PRO A 267 -20.05 25.21 6.84
N GLU A 268 -19.77 25.15 5.54
CA GLU A 268 -20.78 25.06 4.49
C GLU A 268 -20.97 23.62 4.00
N SER A 269 -22.21 23.13 3.97
CA SER A 269 -22.53 21.78 3.46
C SER A 269 -22.02 21.54 2.03
N LYS A 270 -22.00 22.59 1.20
CA LYS A 270 -21.42 22.55 -0.16
C LYS A 270 -19.95 22.17 -0.13
N GLN A 271 -19.15 22.80 0.74
CA GLN A 271 -17.72 22.50 0.90
C GLN A 271 -17.50 21.08 1.44
N GLN A 272 -18.33 20.64 2.39
CA GLN A 272 -18.27 19.26 2.92
C GLN A 272 -18.41 18.22 1.80
N ILE A 273 -19.42 18.40 0.94
CA ILE A 273 -19.69 17.48 -0.18
C ILE A 273 -18.59 17.55 -1.24
N VAL A 274 -18.14 18.75 -1.62
CA VAL A 274 -17.04 18.91 -2.59
C VAL A 274 -15.76 18.23 -2.09
N PHE A 275 -15.41 18.43 -0.81
CA PHE A 275 -14.28 17.77 -0.19
C PHE A 275 -14.39 16.24 -0.26
N LEU A 276 -15.56 15.68 0.04
CA LEU A 276 -15.79 14.23 -0.06
C LEU A 276 -15.64 13.71 -1.50
N ILE A 277 -16.28 14.38 -2.47
CA ILE A 277 -16.17 14.01 -3.89
C ILE A 277 -14.71 14.00 -4.33
N ASN A 278 -13.96 15.07 -4.07
CA ASN A 278 -12.56 15.20 -4.48
C ASN A 278 -11.69 14.08 -3.88
N ASN A 279 -11.88 13.75 -2.60
CA ASN A 279 -11.13 12.69 -1.93
C ASN A 279 -11.45 11.29 -2.47
N TYR A 280 -12.73 11.01 -2.73
CA TYR A 280 -13.14 9.73 -3.27
C TYR A 280 -12.70 9.55 -4.72
N ASP A 281 -12.83 10.58 -5.56
CA ASP A 281 -12.41 10.55 -6.97
C ASP A 281 -10.89 10.31 -7.12
N MET A 282 -10.08 10.99 -6.32
CA MET A 282 -8.62 10.74 -6.25
C MET A 282 -8.33 9.31 -5.81
N THR A 283 -9.04 8.80 -4.78
CA THR A 283 -8.85 7.43 -4.30
C THR A 283 -9.18 6.41 -5.39
N ILE A 284 -10.28 6.59 -6.12
CA ILE A 284 -10.67 5.75 -7.25
C ILE A 284 -9.59 5.76 -8.33
N SER A 285 -9.06 6.94 -8.67
CA SER A 285 -8.02 7.10 -9.69
C SER A 285 -6.77 6.28 -9.35
N VAL A 286 -6.28 6.38 -8.11
CA VAL A 286 -5.12 5.61 -7.63
C VAL A 286 -5.40 4.10 -7.59
N LEU A 287 -6.60 3.69 -7.15
CA LEU A 287 -6.96 2.27 -7.09
C LEU A 287 -7.07 1.63 -8.49
N LYS A 288 -7.56 2.37 -9.49
CA LYS A 288 -7.67 1.92 -10.89
C LYS A 288 -6.31 1.66 -11.53
N GLU A 289 -5.29 2.43 -11.17
CA GLU A 289 -3.93 2.21 -11.65
C GLU A 289 -3.35 0.87 -11.17
N ALA A 290 -3.64 0.46 -9.93
CA ALA A 290 -3.15 -0.81 -9.39
C ALA A 290 -3.96 -2.03 -9.82
N ARG A 291 -5.27 -1.87 -10.06
CA ARG A 291 -6.14 -2.95 -10.53
C ARG A 291 -7.21 -2.43 -11.50
N PRO A 292 -6.95 -2.43 -12.81
CA PRO A 292 -7.88 -1.89 -13.81
C PRO A 292 -9.23 -2.62 -13.86
N GLU A 293 -9.26 -3.91 -13.54
CA GLU A 293 -10.50 -4.71 -13.45
C GLU A 293 -11.39 -4.33 -12.25
N GLY A 294 -10.89 -3.46 -11.38
CA GLY A 294 -11.55 -2.98 -10.19
C GLY A 294 -11.59 -3.95 -9.02
N GLY A 295 -12.26 -3.55 -7.95
CA GLY A 295 -12.38 -4.32 -6.73
C GLY A 295 -13.45 -3.76 -5.80
N LYS A 296 -13.79 -4.52 -4.74
CA LYS A 296 -14.85 -4.13 -3.78
C LYS A 296 -14.63 -2.74 -3.17
N ILE A 297 -13.37 -2.41 -2.85
CA ILE A 297 -13.00 -1.11 -2.29
C ILE A 297 -13.21 0.01 -3.32
N GLN A 298 -12.84 -0.20 -4.58
CA GLN A 298 -13.07 0.78 -5.64
C GLN A 298 -14.57 1.02 -5.85
N MET A 299 -15.37 -0.05 -5.98
CA MET A 299 -16.82 0.05 -6.16
C MET A 299 -17.48 0.82 -5.01
N HIS A 300 -17.04 0.59 -3.77
CA HIS A 300 -17.50 1.35 -2.61
C HIS A 300 -17.28 2.86 -2.77
N PHE A 301 -16.09 3.29 -3.19
CA PHE A 301 -15.84 4.72 -3.41
C PHE A 301 -16.60 5.27 -4.63
N GLU A 302 -16.79 4.48 -5.69
CA GLU A 302 -17.61 4.87 -6.85
C GLU A 302 -19.09 5.12 -6.45
N GLU A 303 -19.64 4.29 -5.57
CA GLU A 303 -20.98 4.48 -4.99
C GLU A 303 -21.05 5.75 -4.13
N LEU A 304 -20.02 6.02 -3.33
CA LEU A 304 -19.93 7.24 -2.52
C LEU A 304 -19.83 8.51 -3.38
N VAL A 305 -19.02 8.50 -4.44
CA VAL A 305 -18.94 9.63 -5.40
C VAL A 305 -20.30 9.86 -6.03
N LYS A 306 -20.97 8.80 -6.49
CA LYS A 306 -22.30 8.90 -7.12
C LYS A 306 -23.31 9.54 -6.16
N SER A 307 -23.38 9.05 -4.93
CA SER A 307 -24.29 9.57 -3.90
C SER A 307 -24.02 11.04 -3.58
N ASN A 308 -22.75 11.41 -3.34
CA ASN A 308 -22.37 12.80 -3.03
C ASN A 308 -22.57 13.74 -4.21
N THR A 309 -22.36 13.28 -5.44
CA THR A 309 -22.63 14.07 -6.66
C THR A 309 -24.11 14.40 -6.77
N SER A 310 -25.01 13.46 -6.47
CA SER A 310 -26.45 13.72 -6.44
C SER A 310 -26.80 14.81 -5.41
N LEU A 311 -26.24 14.73 -4.19
CA LEU A 311 -26.43 15.76 -3.16
C LEU A 311 -25.89 17.13 -3.59
N PHE A 312 -24.73 17.16 -4.24
CA PHE A 312 -24.15 18.40 -4.75
C PHE A 312 -25.04 19.06 -5.81
N VAL A 313 -25.58 18.27 -6.75
CA VAL A 313 -26.51 18.75 -7.77
C VAL A 313 -27.77 19.32 -7.12
N GLU A 314 -28.33 18.68 -6.09
CA GLU A 314 -29.49 19.21 -5.36
C GLU A 314 -29.20 20.58 -4.71
N ILE A 315 -28.02 20.75 -4.11
CA ILE A 315 -27.60 22.04 -3.55
C ILE A 315 -27.53 23.12 -4.63
N LEU A 316 -26.85 22.84 -5.75
CA LEU A 316 -26.76 23.79 -6.87
C LEU A 316 -28.12 24.11 -7.48
N MET A 317 -29.01 23.12 -7.55
CA MET A 317 -30.38 23.29 -8.02
C MET A 317 -31.16 24.26 -7.12
N VAL A 318 -31.05 24.11 -5.79
CA VAL A 318 -31.70 25.03 -4.85
C VAL A 318 -31.06 26.42 -4.87
N GLU A 319 -29.73 26.50 -5.00
CA GLU A 319 -28.98 27.76 -5.03
C GLU A 319 -29.31 28.61 -6.26
N HIS A 320 -29.38 27.99 -7.45
CA HIS A 320 -29.56 28.70 -8.72
C HIS A 320 -30.99 28.70 -9.25
N PHE A 321 -31.83 27.74 -8.85
CA PHE A 321 -33.18 27.56 -9.40
C PHE A 321 -34.27 27.49 -8.32
N SER A 322 -34.02 28.04 -7.12
CA SER A 322 -34.98 28.05 -6.00
C SER A 322 -36.39 28.47 -6.42
N ASP A 323 -36.49 29.56 -7.17
CA ASP A 323 -37.76 30.15 -7.58
C ASP A 323 -38.48 29.28 -8.62
N LEU A 324 -37.72 28.64 -9.51
CA LEU A 324 -38.26 27.70 -10.50
C LEU A 324 -38.75 26.40 -9.82
N ILE A 325 -38.00 25.89 -8.84
CA ILE A 325 -38.38 24.72 -8.05
C ILE A 325 -39.66 25.01 -7.26
N LYS A 326 -39.77 26.18 -6.62
CA LYS A 326 -40.98 26.59 -5.89
C LYS A 326 -42.18 26.71 -6.84
N PHE A 327 -41.99 27.31 -8.02
CA PHE A 327 -43.03 27.43 -9.04
C PHE A 327 -43.56 26.07 -9.50
N VAL A 328 -42.67 25.13 -9.86
CA VAL A 328 -43.05 23.79 -10.30
C VAL A 328 -43.77 23.02 -9.17
N LYS A 329 -43.29 23.10 -7.93
CA LYS A 329 -43.94 22.44 -6.78
C LYS A 329 -45.34 22.99 -6.51
N ALA A 330 -45.52 24.31 -6.56
CA ALA A 330 -46.83 24.94 -6.37
C ALA A 330 -47.83 24.48 -7.44
N ARG A 331 -47.43 24.44 -8.72
CA ARG A 331 -48.31 24.01 -9.80
C ARG A 331 -48.64 22.52 -9.75
N ALA A 332 -47.66 21.66 -9.42
CA ALA A 332 -47.89 20.23 -9.23
C ALA A 332 -48.89 19.94 -8.09
N SER A 333 -48.87 20.73 -7.01
CA SER A 333 -49.87 20.62 -5.94
C SER A 333 -51.26 21.11 -6.37
N GLU A 334 -51.35 22.18 -7.18
CA GLU A 334 -52.62 22.68 -7.69
C GLU A 334 -53.31 21.66 -8.61
N ASP A 335 -52.57 21.04 -9.54
CA ASP A 335 -53.13 20.04 -10.46
C ASP A 335 -53.65 18.78 -9.74
N SER A 336 -53.11 18.45 -8.56
CA SER A 336 -53.61 17.36 -7.72
C SER A 336 -54.89 17.68 -6.92
N SER A 337 -55.32 18.95 -6.92
CA SER A 337 -56.40 19.47 -6.06
C SER A 337 -57.62 20.03 -6.81
N SER A 338 -57.82 19.64 -8.07
CA SER A 338 -58.95 19.95 -8.98
C SER A 338 -58.86 21.23 -9.82
N ASN A 339 -58.42 21.07 -11.09
CA ASN A 339 -59.02 21.60 -12.33
C ASN A 339 -58.14 21.19 -13.53
N PRO A 340 -58.68 20.65 -14.64
CA PRO A 340 -57.88 20.38 -15.82
C PRO A 340 -57.65 21.70 -16.61
N GLU A 341 -56.40 21.92 -17.01
CA GLU A 341 -55.97 22.88 -18.04
C GLU A 341 -56.02 24.38 -17.69
N ARG A 342 -55.14 24.83 -16.80
CA ARG A 342 -54.58 26.19 -16.90
C ARG A 342 -53.24 26.10 -17.63
N SER A 343 -53.21 26.55 -18.89
CA SER A 343 -52.01 26.54 -19.73
C SER A 343 -50.97 27.51 -19.18
N ILE A 344 -49.72 27.05 -19.05
CA ILE A 344 -48.59 27.87 -18.62
C ILE A 344 -48.35 28.92 -19.69
N THR A 345 -48.40 30.20 -19.32
CA THR A 345 -48.16 31.29 -20.26
C THR A 345 -46.69 31.73 -20.22
N VAL A 346 -46.15 32.15 -21.37
CA VAL A 346 -44.76 32.63 -21.46
C VAL A 346 -44.50 33.78 -20.46
N ALA A 347 -45.49 34.64 -20.24
CA ALA A 347 -45.43 35.75 -19.30
C ALA A 347 -45.26 35.33 -17.81
N GLU A 348 -45.64 34.10 -17.43
CA GLU A 348 -45.46 33.58 -16.07
C GLU A 348 -44.05 33.02 -15.85
N VAL A 349 -43.40 32.53 -16.91
CA VAL A 349 -42.09 31.86 -16.85
C VAL A 349 -40.94 32.83 -17.13
N GLU A 350 -41.15 33.81 -18.01
CA GLU A 350 -40.15 34.81 -18.42
C GLU A 350 -39.52 35.60 -17.24
N PRO A 351 -40.28 36.01 -16.20
CA PRO A 351 -39.69 36.67 -15.02
C PRO A 351 -38.82 35.74 -14.17
N LEU A 352 -39.14 34.44 -14.13
CA LEU A 352 -38.36 33.42 -13.40
C LEU A 352 -37.03 33.15 -14.11
N LEU A 353 -37.04 33.14 -15.45
CA LEU A 353 -35.82 33.03 -16.25
C LEU A 353 -34.94 34.27 -16.08
N HIS A 354 -35.51 35.47 -16.07
CA HIS A 354 -34.74 36.69 -15.83
C HIS A 354 -34.18 36.81 -14.41
N ARG A 355 -34.90 36.31 -13.38
CA ARG A 355 -34.44 36.31 -11.98
C ARG A 355 -33.39 35.25 -11.67
N ASN A 356 -33.48 34.07 -12.28
CA ASN A 356 -32.48 33.00 -12.11
C ASN A 356 -31.18 33.24 -12.90
N ASN A 357 -30.99 34.47 -13.42
CA ASN A 357 -29.78 34.95 -14.09
C ASN A 357 -29.14 33.90 -15.02
N PHE A 358 -29.79 33.60 -16.14
CA PHE A 358 -29.18 32.83 -17.25
C PHE A 358 -27.99 33.57 -17.91
N GLY A 359 -27.68 34.79 -17.47
CA GLY A 359 -26.48 35.51 -17.87
C GLY A 359 -25.25 34.95 -17.15
N SER A 360 -24.43 34.19 -17.87
CA SER A 360 -23.11 33.71 -17.45
C SER A 360 -23.11 32.51 -16.48
N ILE A 361 -23.69 31.39 -16.90
CA ILE A 361 -23.08 30.09 -16.57
C ILE A 361 -21.84 29.95 -17.45
N THR A 362 -20.80 30.74 -17.20
CA THR A 362 -19.45 30.27 -17.49
C THR A 362 -19.21 29.16 -16.48
N LEU A 363 -19.34 27.92 -16.93
CA LEU A 363 -18.57 26.83 -16.34
C LEU A 363 -17.13 27.34 -16.31
N ASP A 364 -16.65 27.75 -15.13
CA ASP A 364 -15.22 27.89 -14.89
C ASP A 364 -14.64 26.49 -15.10
N SER A 365 -14.23 26.27 -16.35
CA SER A 365 -13.60 25.06 -16.87
C SER A 365 -12.15 24.93 -16.37
N GLN A 366 -11.83 25.51 -15.22
CA GLN A 366 -10.49 25.49 -14.64
C GLN A 366 -10.21 24.26 -13.76
N THR A 367 -11.14 23.31 -13.60
CA THR A 367 -10.86 22.05 -12.87
C THR A 367 -10.79 20.79 -13.74
N ALA A 368 -10.84 20.92 -15.08
CA ALA A 368 -10.73 19.78 -16.00
C ALA A 368 -9.43 19.75 -16.82
N SER A 369 -8.42 20.55 -16.46
CA SER A 369 -7.12 20.53 -17.11
C SER A 369 -5.98 20.64 -16.10
N MET A 370 -5.66 19.54 -15.44
CA MET A 370 -4.28 19.12 -15.24
C MET A 370 -4.27 17.60 -15.08
N ARG A 371 -3.39 16.99 -15.88
CA ARG A 371 -3.21 15.56 -16.10
C ARG A 371 -2.87 14.77 -14.85
#